data_AF-A0A2N1KIC7-F1
#
_entry.id   AF-A0A2N1KIC7-F1
#
_cell.length_a   1.000
_cell.length_b   1.000
_cell.length_c   1.000
_cell.angle_alpha   90.00
_cell.angle_beta   90.00
_cell.angle_gamma   90.00
#
_symmetry.space_group_name_H-M   'P 1'
#
loop_
_entity.id
_entity.type
_entity.pdbx_description
1 polymer ?
#
loop_
_entity_poly.entity_id
_entity_poly.type
_entity_poly.pdbx_seq_one_letter_code
_entity_poly.pdbx_strand_id
1 'polypeptide(L)'
;MLQLVPIPSYVGLTAPFVNSGSMRNKGWELGLGWRDKVGAFSYQVQLNASDVKNTLLRNGGKPIINGATIQQEGSALDSYYGYLADGFFQTAEEVKNAPFHYGNTAPGDIRYRDISGPEGKPDGKIDGYDRTILGNYFPRYEYSLNLSGQYKGFDFTVFLQGVGKKDNYLSGTAARPFFSSNFQGTMFEYQKDSWSSDNTNAAYPRLTVNSMPNNYVTSSFWVRSAAYLRLKNMVVGYTLPTGFTNKARIKSARIYLSGQNLITWTNFFPGFDPEQRDTGGEFYPIMRTYTVGLNLNF
;
A
#
# COMPACT_ATOMS: atom_id res chain seq x y z
N MET A 1 -22.99 11.15 5.33
CA MET A 1 -21.71 11.12 6.08
C MET A 1 -21.66 12.37 6.94
N LEU A 2 -21.33 12.21 8.24
CA LEU A 2 -21.07 13.32 9.14
C LEU A 2 -19.76 13.98 8.76
N GLN A 3 -19.77 15.30 8.56
CA GLN A 3 -18.61 16.09 8.20
C GLN A 3 -18.55 17.34 9.07
N LEU A 4 -17.32 17.75 9.40
CA LEU A 4 -17.07 19.07 9.98
C LEU A 4 -17.22 20.11 8.88
N VAL A 5 -18.18 21.02 9.03
CA VAL A 5 -18.29 22.17 8.12
C VAL A 5 -17.33 23.24 8.60
N PRO A 6 -16.28 23.58 7.84
CA PRO A 6 -15.35 24.61 8.27
C PRO A 6 -16.10 25.93 8.45
N ILE A 7 -16.11 26.42 9.69
CA ILE A 7 -16.57 27.77 10.03
C ILE A 7 -15.37 28.71 10.06
N PRO A 8 -15.54 29.99 9.72
CA PRO A 8 -14.44 30.94 9.77
C PRO A 8 -13.79 30.99 11.15
N SER A 9 -12.46 31.02 11.21
CA SER A 9 -11.70 30.95 12.47
C SER A 9 -12.04 32.10 13.44
N TYR A 10 -12.48 33.26 12.93
CA TYR A 10 -12.90 34.40 13.75
C TYR A 10 -14.19 34.14 14.56
N VAL A 11 -14.93 33.06 14.27
CA VAL A 11 -16.13 32.68 15.02
C VAL A 11 -15.78 32.08 16.39
N GLY A 12 -14.55 31.61 16.60
CA GLY A 12 -14.08 31.12 17.90
C GLY A 12 -14.74 29.82 18.40
N LEU A 13 -15.54 29.17 17.55
CA LEU A 13 -16.22 27.91 17.85
C LEU A 13 -15.55 26.74 17.11
N THR A 14 -15.78 25.52 17.58
CA THR A 14 -15.46 24.31 16.82
C THR A 14 -16.49 24.11 15.70
N ALA A 15 -16.02 23.67 14.53
CA ALA A 15 -16.90 23.33 13.41
C ALA A 15 -17.95 22.28 13.85
N PRO A 16 -19.24 22.48 13.55
CA PRO A 16 -20.27 21.49 13.90
C PRO A 16 -20.21 20.30 12.94
N PHE A 17 -20.57 19.12 13.46
CA PHE A 17 -20.82 17.95 12.61
C PHE A 17 -22.21 18.05 11.98
N VAL A 18 -22.28 17.98 10.66
CA VAL A 18 -23.55 17.90 9.93
C VAL A 18 -23.52 16.74 8.94
N ASN A 19 -24.68 16.16 8.63
CA ASN A 19 -24.79 15.13 7.61
C ASN A 19 -24.90 15.77 6.21
N SER A 20 -23.77 16.22 5.66
CA SER A 20 -23.70 16.94 4.37
C SER A 20 -22.95 16.16 3.27
N GLY A 21 -22.33 15.02 3.62
CA GLY A 21 -21.59 14.20 2.65
C GLY A 21 -22.41 13.02 2.11
N SER A 22 -22.30 12.71 0.82
CA SER A 22 -22.82 11.46 0.25
C SER A 22 -21.78 10.75 -0.61
N MET A 23 -21.85 9.42 -0.63
CA MET A 23 -20.85 8.56 -1.25
C MET A 23 -21.51 7.46 -2.08
N ARG A 24 -20.78 6.92 -3.05
CA ARG A 24 -21.17 5.73 -3.81
C ARG A 24 -20.04 4.72 -3.80
N ASN A 25 -20.38 3.47 -3.51
CA ASN A 25 -19.54 2.31 -3.77
C ASN A 25 -20.25 1.47 -4.84
N LYS A 26 -19.62 1.23 -5.98
CA LYS A 26 -20.19 0.41 -7.06
C LYS A 26 -19.13 -0.51 -7.62
N GLY A 27 -19.50 -1.76 -7.83
CA GLY A 27 -18.56 -2.81 -8.18
C GLY A 27 -19.20 -4.06 -8.78
N TRP A 28 -18.37 -5.08 -8.95
CA TRP A 28 -18.76 -6.43 -9.35
C TRP A 28 -17.99 -7.46 -8.53
N GLU A 29 -18.53 -8.67 -8.46
CA GLU A 29 -17.93 -9.84 -7.82
C GLU A 29 -18.10 -11.05 -8.75
N LEU A 30 -17.07 -11.88 -8.85
CA LEU A 30 -17.03 -13.09 -9.64
C LEU A 30 -16.41 -14.21 -8.81
N GLY A 31 -17.09 -15.35 -8.76
CA GLY A 31 -16.58 -16.59 -8.18
C GLY A 31 -16.66 -17.71 -9.20
N LEU A 32 -15.54 -18.40 -9.43
CA LEU A 32 -15.45 -19.56 -10.31
C LEU A 32 -14.86 -20.74 -9.53
N GLY A 33 -15.55 -21.88 -9.60
CA GLY A 33 -15.13 -23.11 -8.95
C GLY A 33 -15.05 -24.25 -9.95
N TRP A 34 -13.94 -24.98 -9.94
CA TRP A 34 -13.75 -26.22 -10.67
C TRP A 34 -13.33 -27.33 -9.71
N ARG A 35 -13.89 -28.52 -9.89
CA ARG A 35 -13.48 -29.72 -9.16
C ARG A 35 -13.52 -30.88 -10.13
N ASP A 36 -12.44 -31.64 -10.15
CA ASP A 36 -12.33 -32.80 -11.03
C ASP A 36 -11.36 -33.84 -10.45
N LYS A 37 -11.28 -34.99 -11.12
CA LYS A 37 -10.48 -36.14 -10.71
C LYS A 37 -9.87 -36.82 -11.93
N VAL A 38 -8.54 -36.94 -11.94
CA VAL A 38 -7.77 -37.67 -12.95
C VAL A 38 -7.14 -38.90 -12.31
N GLY A 39 -7.70 -40.08 -12.59
CA GLY A 39 -7.26 -41.33 -11.97
C GLY A 39 -7.40 -41.32 -10.45
N ALA A 40 -6.28 -41.40 -9.72
CA ALA A 40 -6.25 -41.35 -8.25
C ALA A 40 -6.03 -39.93 -7.69
N PHE A 41 -5.86 -38.92 -8.54
CA PHE A 41 -5.68 -37.53 -8.12
C PHE A 41 -7.01 -36.79 -8.20
N SER A 42 -7.49 -36.25 -7.09
CA SER A 42 -8.60 -35.29 -7.06
C SER A 42 -8.06 -33.89 -6.83
N TYR A 43 -8.65 -32.89 -7.47
CA TYR A 43 -8.25 -31.51 -7.29
C TYR A 43 -9.43 -30.54 -7.38
N GLN A 44 -9.21 -29.37 -6.82
CA GLN A 44 -10.20 -28.32 -6.75
C GLN A 44 -9.51 -26.96 -6.90
N VAL A 45 -10.09 -26.10 -7.73
CA VAL A 45 -9.61 -24.75 -8.04
C VAL A 45 -10.75 -23.76 -7.81
N GLN A 46 -10.58 -22.81 -6.89
CA GLN A 46 -11.48 -21.68 -6.70
C GLN A 46 -10.76 -20.38 -7.01
N LEU A 47 -11.35 -19.60 -7.90
CA LEU A 47 -10.93 -18.25 -8.20
C LEU A 47 -12.04 -17.30 -7.76
N ASN A 48 -11.67 -16.27 -6.99
CA ASN A 48 -12.57 -15.16 -6.71
C ASN A 48 -11.90 -13.88 -7.19
N ALA A 49 -12.69 -12.97 -7.75
CA ALA A 49 -12.25 -11.63 -8.11
C ALA A 49 -13.38 -10.63 -7.82
N SER A 50 -13.04 -9.43 -7.39
CA SER A 50 -13.98 -8.35 -7.19
C SER A 50 -13.34 -7.00 -7.48
N ASP A 51 -14.17 -6.01 -7.76
CA ASP A 51 -13.73 -4.64 -7.93
C ASP A 51 -14.77 -3.68 -7.40
N VAL A 52 -14.38 -2.74 -6.53
CA VAL A 52 -15.28 -1.74 -5.97
C VAL A 52 -14.70 -0.34 -6.15
N LYS A 53 -15.43 0.54 -6.84
CA LYS A 53 -15.07 1.96 -6.97
C LYS A 53 -15.79 2.78 -5.91
N ASN A 54 -14.99 3.46 -5.08
CA ASN A 54 -15.47 4.51 -4.18
C ASN A 54 -15.53 5.86 -4.90
N THR A 55 -16.60 6.62 -4.68
CA THR A 55 -16.74 7.99 -5.22
C THR A 55 -17.50 8.86 -4.23
N LEU A 56 -16.90 10.00 -3.88
CA LEU A 56 -17.54 11.07 -3.12
C LEU A 56 -18.47 11.84 -4.06
N LEU A 57 -19.77 11.85 -3.74
CA LEU A 57 -20.79 12.48 -4.58
C LEU A 57 -21.09 13.92 -4.14
N ARG A 58 -21.10 14.18 -2.83
CA ARG A 58 -21.35 15.50 -2.25
C ARG A 58 -20.45 15.71 -1.06
N ASN A 59 -19.85 16.89 -0.95
CA ASN A 59 -18.90 17.28 0.10
C ASN A 59 -19.13 18.72 0.60
N GLY A 60 -20.39 19.18 0.61
CA GLY A 60 -20.70 20.55 1.04
C GLY A 60 -20.19 21.66 0.11
N GLY A 61 -19.81 21.34 -1.14
CA GLY A 61 -19.54 22.32 -2.20
C GLY A 61 -18.11 22.84 -2.34
N LYS A 62 -17.16 22.40 -1.49
CA LYS A 62 -15.73 22.70 -1.66
C LYS A 62 -14.84 21.48 -1.37
N PRO A 63 -13.68 21.36 -2.02
CA PRO A 63 -12.70 20.36 -1.63
C PRO A 63 -12.19 20.62 -0.21
N ILE A 64 -12.02 19.56 0.57
CA ILE A 64 -11.44 19.63 1.93
C ILE A 64 -10.09 18.95 1.89
N ILE A 65 -9.02 19.70 2.15
CA ILE A 65 -7.65 19.17 2.23
C ILE A 65 -7.36 18.85 3.70
N ASN A 66 -6.92 17.62 3.97
CA ASN A 66 -6.51 17.18 5.31
C ASN A 66 -5.13 16.51 5.24
N GLY A 67 -4.08 17.28 5.51
CA GLY A 67 -2.70 16.79 5.44
C GLY A 67 -2.34 16.31 4.03
N ALA A 68 -2.14 15.00 3.88
CA ALA A 68 -1.75 14.33 2.65
C ALA A 68 -2.94 13.89 1.76
N THR A 69 -4.18 14.14 2.19
CA THR A 69 -5.38 13.71 1.47
C THR A 69 -6.32 14.86 1.15
N ILE A 70 -7.21 14.62 0.18
CA ILE A 70 -8.27 15.53 -0.22
C ILE A 70 -9.61 14.80 -0.33
N GLN A 71 -10.66 15.46 0.13
CA GLN A 71 -12.04 15.11 -0.16
C GLN A 71 -12.53 16.01 -1.28
N GLN A 72 -12.61 15.46 -2.49
CA GLN A 72 -13.06 16.17 -3.68
C GLN A 72 -14.20 15.38 -4.35
N GLU A 73 -15.29 16.07 -4.67
CA GLU A 73 -16.42 15.46 -5.38
C GLU A 73 -15.96 14.86 -6.72
N GLY A 74 -16.48 13.68 -7.05
CA GLY A 74 -16.08 12.90 -8.22
C GLY A 74 -14.84 12.01 -8.01
N SER A 75 -14.12 12.15 -6.90
CA SER A 75 -12.95 11.34 -6.56
C SER A 75 -13.24 10.36 -5.43
N ALA A 76 -12.34 9.39 -5.20
CA ALA A 76 -12.44 8.54 -4.03
C ALA A 76 -12.27 9.37 -2.74
N LEU A 77 -12.95 8.97 -1.66
CA LEU A 77 -12.81 9.62 -0.37
C LEU A 77 -11.34 9.62 0.09
N ASP A 78 -10.88 10.75 0.63
CA ASP A 78 -9.54 10.89 1.18
C ASP A 78 -8.46 10.41 0.18
N SER A 79 -8.62 10.78 -1.09
CA SER A 79 -7.61 10.50 -2.11
C SER A 79 -6.30 11.21 -1.76
N TYR A 80 -5.15 10.61 -2.06
CA TYR A 80 -3.86 11.23 -1.82
C TYR A 80 -3.72 12.48 -2.69
N TYR A 81 -3.25 13.58 -2.09
CA TYR A 81 -3.17 14.89 -2.73
C TYR A 81 -1.81 15.53 -2.51
N GLY A 82 -1.13 15.90 -3.60
CA GLY A 82 0.23 16.40 -3.52
C GLY A 82 0.84 16.66 -4.88
N TYR A 83 2.17 16.77 -4.93
CA TYR A 83 2.91 17.16 -6.13
C TYR A 83 3.29 15.97 -7.02
N LEU A 84 3.40 16.20 -8.32
CA LEU A 84 3.98 15.21 -9.24
C LEU A 84 5.50 15.35 -9.23
N ALA A 85 6.19 14.34 -8.68
CA ALA A 85 7.64 14.24 -8.70
C ALA A 85 8.16 13.88 -10.10
N ASP A 86 9.29 14.48 -10.46
CA ASP A 86 9.96 14.35 -11.75
C ASP A 86 11.47 14.11 -11.58
N GLY A 87 11.81 13.08 -10.80
CA GLY A 87 13.19 12.74 -10.50
C GLY A 87 13.86 13.71 -9.51
N PHE A 88 15.19 13.75 -9.55
CA PHE A 88 16.02 14.62 -8.72
C PHE A 88 16.70 15.69 -9.57
N PHE A 89 16.94 16.85 -8.97
CA PHE A 89 17.91 17.80 -9.49
C PHE A 89 19.31 17.17 -9.50
N GLN A 90 20.00 17.15 -10.63
CA GLN A 90 21.32 16.54 -10.74
C GLN A 90 22.45 17.57 -10.59
N THR A 91 22.20 18.84 -10.94
CA THR A 91 23.22 19.89 -10.94
C THR A 91 22.70 21.20 -10.37
N ALA A 92 23.62 22.07 -9.91
CA ALA A 92 23.24 23.39 -9.40
C ALA A 92 22.64 24.29 -10.49
N GLU A 93 23.02 24.08 -11.75
CA GLU A 93 22.46 24.81 -12.89
C GLU A 93 21.00 24.41 -13.17
N GLU A 94 20.66 23.13 -13.00
CA GLU A 94 19.26 22.69 -13.07
C GLU A 94 18.40 23.36 -11.97
N VAL A 95 18.93 23.46 -10.75
CA VAL A 95 18.23 24.12 -9.64
C VAL A 95 18.00 25.61 -9.95
N LYS A 96 19.00 26.28 -10.51
CA LYS A 96 18.92 27.72 -10.84
C LYS A 96 17.89 28.03 -11.94
N ASN A 97 17.73 27.12 -12.91
CA ASN A 97 16.89 27.32 -14.09
C ASN A 97 15.50 26.70 -13.97
N ALA A 98 15.21 25.97 -12.89
CA ALA A 98 13.91 25.33 -12.67
C ALA A 98 13.06 26.08 -11.64
N PRO A 99 11.73 26.01 -11.75
CA PRO A 99 10.86 26.44 -10.67
C PRO A 99 11.07 25.51 -9.47
N PHE A 100 11.27 26.08 -8.28
CA PHE A 100 11.45 25.32 -7.05
C PHE A 100 10.55 25.84 -5.94
N HIS A 101 10.13 24.94 -5.04
CA HIS A 101 9.19 25.25 -3.98
C HIS A 101 9.86 25.89 -2.75
N TYR A 102 11.14 25.59 -2.51
CA TYR A 102 11.88 26.05 -1.32
C TYR A 102 13.25 26.63 -1.69
N GLY A 103 13.61 27.80 -1.13
CA GLY A 103 14.85 28.53 -1.47
C GLY A 103 16.17 27.83 -1.13
N ASN A 104 16.13 26.71 -0.40
CA ASN A 104 17.29 25.89 -0.08
C ASN A 104 17.37 24.60 -0.92
N THR A 105 16.64 24.54 -2.04
CA THR A 105 16.72 23.44 -3.01
C THR A 105 18.15 23.31 -3.54
N ALA A 106 18.64 22.09 -3.63
CA ALA A 106 19.99 21.76 -4.10
C ALA A 106 19.99 20.45 -4.91
N PRO A 107 21.09 20.11 -5.61
CA PRO A 107 21.22 18.81 -6.25
C PRO A 107 20.93 17.66 -5.28
N GLY A 108 20.20 16.65 -5.76
CA GLY A 108 19.67 15.52 -4.99
C GLY A 108 18.30 15.74 -4.38
N ASP A 109 17.73 16.94 -4.48
CA ASP A 109 16.35 17.19 -4.05
C ASP A 109 15.35 16.77 -5.12
N ILE A 110 14.14 16.40 -4.67
CA ILE A 110 13.03 16.04 -5.55
C ILE A 110 12.63 17.25 -6.40
N ARG A 111 12.57 17.05 -7.72
CA ARG A 111 12.00 18.00 -8.67
C ARG A 111 10.49 17.76 -8.78
N TYR A 112 9.72 18.84 -8.80
CA TYR A 112 8.27 18.79 -9.00
C TYR A 112 7.87 19.44 -10.31
N ARG A 113 6.81 18.93 -10.93
CA ARG A 113 6.26 19.50 -12.17
C ARG A 113 5.40 20.71 -11.85
N ASP A 114 5.67 21.80 -12.55
CA ASP A 114 4.77 22.95 -12.69
C ASP A 114 3.65 22.53 -13.65
N ILE A 115 2.46 22.30 -13.11
CA ILE A 115 1.32 21.77 -13.85
C ILE A 115 0.16 22.76 -13.94
N SER A 116 0.17 23.82 -13.13
CA SER A 116 -0.93 24.76 -13.03
C SER A 116 -0.47 26.07 -12.40
N GLY A 117 -1.39 27.03 -12.32
CA GLY A 117 -1.16 28.34 -11.72
C GLY A 117 -2.50 29.06 -11.53
N PRO A 118 -2.50 30.35 -11.18
CA PRO A 118 -3.72 31.13 -10.99
C PRO A 118 -4.69 31.11 -12.18
N GLU A 119 -4.15 30.98 -13.40
CA GLU A 119 -4.91 30.92 -14.66
C GLU A 119 -5.20 29.48 -15.13
N GLY A 120 -4.90 28.47 -14.30
CA GLY A 120 -5.06 27.05 -14.64
C GLY A 120 -4.04 26.53 -15.66
N LYS A 121 -2.89 27.21 -15.78
CA LYS A 121 -1.76 26.85 -16.65
C LYS A 121 -0.45 27.05 -15.89
N PRO A 122 0.62 26.32 -16.25
CA PRO A 122 1.94 26.49 -15.66
C PRO A 122 2.41 27.94 -15.67
N ASP A 123 2.90 28.45 -14.54
CA ASP A 123 3.26 29.86 -14.34
C ASP A 123 4.74 30.09 -13.98
N GLY A 124 5.55 29.03 -14.04
CA GLY A 124 6.96 29.05 -13.68
C GLY A 124 7.21 29.03 -12.18
N LYS A 125 6.23 28.58 -11.38
CA LYS A 125 6.36 28.42 -9.93
C LYS A 125 5.89 27.02 -9.52
N ILE A 126 6.37 26.56 -8.37
CA ILE A 126 5.83 25.35 -7.73
C ILE A 126 5.13 25.81 -6.45
N ASP A 127 3.79 25.80 -6.45
CA ASP A 127 3.00 26.26 -5.31
C ASP A 127 1.72 25.43 -5.09
N GLY A 128 0.76 25.97 -4.33
CA GLY A 128 -0.49 25.24 -4.02
C GLY A 128 -1.32 24.86 -5.24
N TYR A 129 -1.16 25.54 -6.38
CA TYR A 129 -1.87 25.26 -7.63
C TYR A 129 -1.39 23.96 -8.29
N ASP A 130 -0.15 23.54 -8.03
CA ASP A 130 0.47 22.35 -8.64
C ASP A 130 0.13 21.02 -7.96
N ARG A 131 -0.70 21.07 -6.93
CA ARG A 131 -1.15 19.86 -6.25
C ARG A 131 -2.27 19.19 -7.06
N THR A 132 -2.19 17.87 -7.14
CA THR A 132 -3.18 17.04 -7.82
C THR A 132 -3.44 15.75 -7.05
N ILE A 133 -4.48 15.02 -7.45
CA ILE A 133 -4.79 13.71 -6.89
C ILE A 133 -3.77 12.70 -7.42
N LEU A 134 -3.06 12.05 -6.49
CA LEU A 134 -1.96 11.13 -6.76
C LEU A 134 -2.40 9.65 -6.81
N GLY A 135 -3.59 9.36 -6.31
CA GLY A 135 -4.09 7.99 -6.15
C GLY A 135 -4.99 7.86 -4.94
N ASN A 136 -5.35 6.62 -4.57
CA ASN A 136 -6.12 6.35 -3.36
C ASN A 136 -5.86 4.95 -2.80
N TYR A 137 -6.16 4.79 -1.52
CA TYR A 137 -5.90 3.55 -0.77
C TYR A 137 -6.96 2.47 -0.93
N PHE A 138 -8.09 2.76 -1.60
CA PHE A 138 -9.14 1.77 -1.79
C PHE A 138 -8.65 0.67 -2.75
N PRO A 139 -8.68 -0.61 -2.34
CA PRO A 139 -8.26 -1.69 -3.20
C PRO A 139 -9.21 -1.83 -4.39
N ARG A 140 -8.62 -2.08 -5.55
CA ARG A 140 -9.29 -2.31 -6.83
C ARG A 140 -8.76 -3.62 -7.40
N TYR A 141 -9.63 -4.38 -8.04
CA TYR A 141 -9.31 -5.71 -8.55
C TYR A 141 -8.73 -6.60 -7.44
N GLU A 142 -9.50 -6.84 -6.38
CA GLU A 142 -9.14 -7.82 -5.35
C GLU A 142 -9.34 -9.22 -5.94
N TYR A 143 -8.41 -10.13 -5.70
CA TYR A 143 -8.51 -11.50 -6.22
C TYR A 143 -7.91 -12.51 -5.27
N SER A 144 -8.37 -13.75 -5.41
CA SER A 144 -7.82 -14.90 -4.69
C SER A 144 -7.90 -16.17 -5.53
N LEU A 145 -6.97 -17.07 -5.25
CA LEU A 145 -6.90 -18.40 -5.84
C LEU A 145 -6.69 -19.42 -4.72
N ASN A 146 -7.62 -20.36 -4.59
CA ASN A 146 -7.51 -21.51 -3.71
C ASN A 146 -7.33 -22.78 -4.56
N LEU A 147 -6.21 -23.45 -4.39
CA LEU A 147 -5.89 -24.72 -5.02
C LEU A 147 -5.84 -25.79 -3.94
N SER A 148 -6.51 -26.90 -4.15
CA SER A 148 -6.37 -28.06 -3.28
C SER A 148 -6.35 -29.34 -4.09
N GLY A 149 -5.66 -30.35 -3.57
CA GLY A 149 -5.58 -31.64 -4.24
C GLY A 149 -5.22 -32.77 -3.29
N GLN A 150 -5.55 -33.98 -3.70
CA GLN A 150 -5.33 -35.19 -2.92
C GLN A 150 -4.87 -36.33 -3.83
N TYR A 151 -3.84 -37.06 -3.41
CA TYR A 151 -3.30 -38.21 -4.10
C TYR A 151 -2.78 -39.27 -3.13
N LYS A 152 -3.41 -40.46 -3.10
CA LYS A 152 -2.94 -41.64 -2.34
C LYS A 152 -2.50 -41.32 -0.89
N GLY A 153 -3.31 -40.55 -0.17
CA GLY A 153 -3.05 -40.15 1.22
C GLY A 153 -2.29 -38.83 1.37
N PHE A 154 -1.62 -38.33 0.34
CA PHE A 154 -1.12 -36.96 0.30
C PHE A 154 -2.25 -35.99 0.03
N ASP A 155 -2.20 -34.83 0.67
CA ASP A 155 -3.07 -33.69 0.37
C ASP A 155 -2.27 -32.39 0.38
N PHE A 156 -2.76 -31.40 -0.36
CA PHE A 156 -2.25 -30.05 -0.28
C PHE A 156 -3.37 -29.02 -0.42
N THR A 157 -3.12 -27.84 0.15
CA THR A 157 -3.90 -26.63 -0.06
C THR A 157 -2.96 -25.45 -0.24
N VAL A 158 -3.20 -24.62 -1.24
CA VAL A 158 -2.48 -23.38 -1.52
C VAL A 158 -3.50 -22.26 -1.65
N PHE A 159 -3.32 -21.19 -0.89
CA PHE A 159 -4.16 -20.00 -0.94
C PHE A 159 -3.33 -18.77 -1.26
N LEU A 160 -3.64 -18.18 -2.42
CA LEU A 160 -3.09 -16.94 -2.91
C LEU A 160 -4.15 -15.84 -2.82
N GLN A 161 -3.74 -14.64 -2.41
CA GLN A 161 -4.58 -13.45 -2.37
C GLN A 161 -3.80 -12.25 -2.92
N GLY A 162 -4.46 -11.36 -3.64
CA GLY A 162 -3.82 -10.15 -4.13
C GLY A 162 -4.78 -8.99 -4.37
N VAL A 163 -4.18 -7.83 -4.63
CA VAL A 163 -4.85 -6.59 -5.03
C VAL A 163 -4.17 -6.06 -6.26
N GLY A 164 -4.92 -5.88 -7.34
CA GLY A 164 -4.38 -5.48 -8.65
C GLY A 164 -4.11 -3.99 -8.77
N LYS A 165 -4.83 -3.14 -8.04
CA LYS A 165 -4.59 -1.70 -8.01
C LYS A 165 -4.92 -1.12 -6.64
N LYS A 166 -3.92 -0.52 -6.02
CA LYS A 166 -3.99 0.22 -4.76
C LYS A 166 -2.80 1.15 -4.73
N ASP A 167 -2.98 2.37 -4.26
CA ASP A 167 -1.89 3.28 -3.97
C ASP A 167 -1.72 3.39 -2.46
N ASN A 168 -0.50 3.66 -1.99
CA ASN A 168 -0.24 3.83 -0.57
C ASN A 168 0.86 4.85 -0.36
N TYR A 169 0.79 5.53 0.78
CA TYR A 169 1.67 6.65 1.11
C TYR A 169 2.67 6.26 2.19
N LEU A 170 3.95 6.52 1.92
CA LEU A 170 5.04 6.40 2.88
C LEU A 170 5.31 7.77 3.53
N SER A 171 5.41 7.80 4.86
CA SER A 171 5.61 9.04 5.61
C SER A 171 6.47 8.80 6.86
N GLY A 172 6.53 9.77 7.78
CA GLY A 172 7.25 9.63 9.05
C GLY A 172 8.71 9.22 8.87
N THR A 173 9.22 8.40 9.79
CA THR A 173 10.61 7.88 9.75
C THR A 173 10.91 7.02 8.52
N ALA A 174 9.88 6.40 7.93
CA ALA A 174 10.04 5.62 6.72
C ALA A 174 10.32 6.50 5.49
N ALA A 175 9.67 7.65 5.34
CA ALA A 175 10.04 8.59 4.28
C ALA A 175 11.24 9.47 4.67
N ARG A 176 11.34 9.82 5.96
CA ARG A 176 12.20 10.89 6.47
C ARG A 176 13.27 10.31 7.41
N PRO A 177 14.50 10.05 6.94
CA PRO A 177 15.59 9.66 7.83
C PRO A 177 15.84 10.76 8.87
N PHE A 178 16.18 10.37 10.09
CA PHE A 178 16.45 11.30 11.21
C PHE A 178 15.27 12.24 11.54
N PHE A 179 14.03 11.80 11.28
CA PHE A 179 12.82 12.63 11.38
C PHE A 179 12.66 13.40 12.70
N SER A 180 13.08 12.80 13.82
CA SER A 180 13.10 13.46 15.12
C SER A 180 14.50 13.40 15.70
N SER A 181 15.22 14.53 15.64
CA SER A 181 16.59 14.65 16.16
C SER A 181 16.71 14.31 17.66
N ASN A 182 15.62 14.39 18.41
CA ASN A 182 15.60 14.16 19.86
C ASN A 182 15.20 12.73 20.26
N PHE A 183 14.53 11.96 19.38
CA PHE A 183 13.98 10.63 19.74
C PHE A 183 14.10 9.54 18.65
N GLN A 184 14.30 9.92 17.39
CA GLN A 184 14.32 9.00 16.23
C GLN A 184 15.45 9.41 15.27
N GLY A 185 16.68 9.39 15.78
CA GLY A 185 17.91 9.59 15.00
C GLY A 185 18.31 8.38 14.16
N THR A 186 17.33 7.61 13.69
CA THR A 186 17.56 6.36 12.95
C THR A 186 17.25 6.55 11.46
N MET A 187 17.74 5.61 10.68
CA MET A 187 17.57 5.53 9.23
C MET A 187 17.33 4.05 8.87
N PHE A 188 16.41 3.80 7.94
CA PHE A 188 16.19 2.47 7.38
C PHE A 188 17.27 2.11 6.35
N GLU A 189 17.55 0.81 6.19
CA GLU A 189 18.61 0.33 5.30
C GLU A 189 18.45 0.83 3.84
N TYR A 190 17.23 0.83 3.31
CA TYR A 190 16.99 1.29 1.93
C TYR A 190 17.26 2.79 1.72
N GLN A 191 17.20 3.60 2.78
CA GLN A 191 17.49 5.04 2.71
C GLN A 191 18.99 5.33 2.52
N LYS A 192 19.85 4.31 2.62
CA LYS A 192 21.28 4.45 2.28
C LYS A 192 21.52 4.65 0.79
N ASP A 193 20.59 4.21 -0.07
CA ASP A 193 20.64 4.48 -1.51
C ASP A 193 20.08 5.88 -1.82
N SER A 194 20.63 6.88 -1.13
CA SER A 194 20.30 8.29 -1.28
C SER A 194 21.26 8.98 -2.23
N TRP A 195 20.76 10.01 -2.89
CA TRP A 195 21.54 10.80 -3.84
C TRP A 195 22.74 11.45 -3.17
N SER A 196 23.88 11.37 -3.84
CA SER A 196 25.11 12.11 -3.52
C SER A 196 25.86 12.41 -4.82
N SER A 197 26.93 13.22 -4.76
CA SER A 197 27.82 13.46 -5.92
C SER A 197 28.37 12.16 -6.52
N ASP A 198 28.53 11.13 -5.69
CA ASP A 198 29.13 9.85 -6.06
C ASP A 198 28.05 8.78 -6.34
N ASN A 199 26.77 9.08 -6.05
CA ASN A 199 25.61 8.23 -6.29
C ASN A 199 24.46 9.03 -6.94
N THR A 200 24.64 9.43 -8.19
CA THR A 200 23.67 10.26 -8.92
C THR A 200 22.45 9.49 -9.44
N ASN A 201 22.54 8.16 -9.51
CA ASN A 201 21.46 7.23 -9.89
C ASN A 201 20.76 6.58 -8.68
N ALA A 202 20.77 7.28 -7.55
CA ALA A 202 20.17 6.82 -6.30
C ALA A 202 18.64 6.62 -6.42
N ALA A 203 18.08 5.71 -5.62
CA ALA A 203 16.64 5.52 -5.52
C ALA A 203 15.94 6.59 -4.64
N TYR A 204 16.67 7.26 -3.75
CA TYR A 204 16.14 8.20 -2.75
C TYR A 204 16.79 9.58 -2.85
N PRO A 205 16.08 10.66 -2.45
CA PRO A 205 16.66 11.99 -2.45
C PRO A 205 17.83 12.08 -1.46
N ARG A 206 18.64 13.14 -1.59
CA ARG A 206 19.79 13.34 -0.70
C ARG A 206 19.38 13.36 0.77
N LEU A 207 20.29 12.92 1.62
CA LEU A 207 20.09 12.96 3.07
C LEU A 207 20.23 14.40 3.59
N THR A 208 19.35 14.77 4.52
CA THR A 208 19.32 16.10 5.12
C THR A 208 19.15 15.96 6.63
N VAL A 209 20.05 16.57 7.42
CA VAL A 209 20.07 16.44 8.88
C VAL A 209 18.94 17.23 9.56
N ASN A 210 18.50 18.30 8.92
CA ASN A 210 17.31 19.06 9.32
C ASN A 210 16.21 18.78 8.29
N SER A 211 14.98 18.53 8.73
CA SER A 211 13.83 18.23 7.87
C SER A 211 13.67 19.30 6.78
N MET A 212 14.26 19.09 5.61
CA MET A 212 14.06 19.95 4.45
C MET A 212 12.66 19.65 3.92
N PRO A 213 11.74 20.62 3.93
CA PRO A 213 10.36 20.35 3.55
C PRO A 213 10.25 19.75 2.14
N ASN A 214 11.08 20.20 1.19
CA ASN A 214 11.01 19.82 -0.22
C ASN A 214 10.96 18.30 -0.43
N ASN A 215 11.92 17.55 0.11
CA ASN A 215 12.04 16.12 -0.19
C ASN A 215 10.96 15.27 0.47
N TYR A 216 10.17 15.85 1.39
CA TYR A 216 9.24 15.08 2.19
C TYR A 216 7.81 15.61 2.18
N VAL A 217 7.50 16.60 1.33
CA VAL A 217 6.10 16.93 1.03
C VAL A 217 5.41 15.76 0.35
N THR A 218 4.10 15.63 0.55
CA THR A 218 3.29 14.62 -0.13
C THR A 218 3.43 14.79 -1.64
N SER A 219 3.90 13.72 -2.30
CA SER A 219 4.15 13.70 -3.74
C SER A 219 4.07 12.29 -4.30
N SER A 220 3.97 12.16 -5.62
CA SER A 220 3.97 10.87 -6.32
C SER A 220 5.25 10.04 -6.10
N PHE A 221 6.32 10.63 -5.56
CA PHE A 221 7.50 9.88 -5.15
C PHE A 221 7.22 8.99 -3.93
N TRP A 222 6.46 9.51 -2.96
CA TRP A 222 6.10 8.86 -1.70
C TRP A 222 4.76 8.12 -1.76
N VAL A 223 3.92 8.43 -2.75
CA VAL A 223 2.70 7.67 -3.07
C VAL A 223 3.03 6.68 -4.19
N ARG A 224 3.12 5.39 -3.85
CA ARG A 224 3.46 4.33 -4.82
C ARG A 224 2.36 3.28 -4.90
N SER A 225 2.36 2.52 -5.99
CA SER A 225 1.51 1.35 -6.10
C SER A 225 1.83 0.35 -4.99
N ALA A 226 0.81 -0.02 -4.24
CA ALA A 226 0.80 -1.10 -3.26
C ALA A 226 0.01 -2.30 -3.79
N ALA A 227 0.02 -2.51 -5.11
CA ALA A 227 -0.46 -3.76 -5.70
C ALA A 227 0.44 -4.91 -5.26
N TYR A 228 -0.15 -6.07 -4.98
CA TYR A 228 0.58 -7.23 -4.52
C TYR A 228 -0.15 -8.55 -4.80
N LEU A 229 0.62 -9.63 -4.76
CA LEU A 229 0.16 -11.00 -4.63
C LEU A 229 0.84 -11.63 -3.41
N ARG A 230 0.12 -12.39 -2.61
CA ARG A 230 0.63 -13.03 -1.39
C ARG A 230 0.23 -14.50 -1.35
N LEU A 231 1.21 -15.37 -1.12
CA LEU A 231 0.99 -16.76 -0.69
C LEU A 231 0.62 -16.74 0.79
N LYS A 232 -0.68 -16.57 1.06
CA LYS A 232 -1.22 -16.41 2.40
C LYS A 232 -1.16 -17.71 3.20
N ASN A 233 -1.44 -18.85 2.57
CA ASN A 233 -1.41 -20.15 3.24
C ASN A 233 -0.95 -21.25 2.28
N MET A 234 -0.09 -22.15 2.75
CA MET A 234 0.22 -23.41 2.10
C MET A 234 0.22 -24.52 3.13
N VAL A 235 -0.48 -25.62 2.85
CA VAL A 235 -0.53 -26.80 3.70
C VAL A 235 -0.20 -28.01 2.83
N VAL A 236 0.67 -28.89 3.34
CA VAL A 236 0.91 -30.21 2.76
C VAL A 236 0.75 -31.22 3.87
N GLY A 237 -0.04 -32.27 3.62
CA GLY A 237 -0.35 -33.32 4.58
C GLY A 237 -0.15 -34.70 4.01
N TYR A 238 0.06 -35.66 4.90
CA TYR A 238 -0.01 -37.08 4.60
C TYR A 238 -0.84 -37.80 5.65
N THR A 239 -1.90 -38.45 5.20
CA THR A 239 -2.76 -39.31 6.00
C THR A 239 -2.25 -40.74 5.93
N LEU A 240 -1.91 -41.31 7.08
CA LEU A 240 -1.38 -42.67 7.18
C LEU A 240 -2.43 -43.70 6.73
N PRO A 241 -2.03 -44.75 5.98
CA PRO A 241 -2.94 -45.83 5.60
C PRO A 241 -3.51 -46.55 6.82
N THR A 242 -4.79 -46.92 6.73
CA THR A 242 -5.54 -47.56 7.83
C THR A 242 -4.91 -48.86 8.33
N GLY A 243 -4.23 -49.61 7.47
CA GLY A 243 -3.52 -50.84 7.86
C GLY A 243 -2.45 -50.62 8.95
N PHE A 244 -1.83 -49.44 9.00
CA PHE A 244 -0.87 -49.09 10.05
C PHE A 244 -1.57 -48.56 11.31
N THR A 245 -2.58 -47.70 11.15
CA THR A 245 -3.24 -47.04 12.28
C THR A 245 -4.16 -47.98 13.07
N ASN A 246 -4.76 -48.98 12.39
CA ASN A 246 -5.64 -49.97 13.03
C ASN A 246 -4.92 -50.80 14.10
N LYS A 247 -3.61 -51.07 13.95
CA LYS A 247 -2.82 -51.79 14.97
C LYS A 247 -2.73 -51.02 16.28
N ALA A 248 -2.79 -49.68 16.21
CA ALA A 248 -2.73 -48.79 17.36
C ALA A 248 -4.12 -48.35 17.86
N ARG A 249 -5.22 -48.92 17.33
CA ARG A 249 -6.61 -48.49 17.62
C ARG A 249 -6.87 -47.01 17.29
N ILE A 250 -6.25 -46.49 16.24
CA ILE A 250 -6.43 -45.12 15.75
C ILE A 250 -7.22 -45.16 14.43
N LYS A 251 -8.36 -44.44 14.37
CA LYS A 251 -9.21 -44.36 13.16
C LYS A 251 -8.52 -43.62 12.01
N SER A 252 -7.86 -42.49 12.30
CA SER A 252 -7.06 -41.79 11.30
C SER A 252 -5.93 -41.00 11.96
N ALA A 253 -4.80 -40.92 11.26
CA ALA A 253 -3.65 -40.15 11.67
C ALA A 253 -3.11 -39.36 10.47
N ARG A 254 -2.99 -38.04 10.60
CA ARG A 254 -2.47 -37.15 9.56
C ARG A 254 -1.37 -36.27 10.11
N ILE A 255 -0.21 -36.31 9.48
CA ILE A 255 0.89 -35.38 9.74
C ILE A 255 0.82 -34.28 8.67
N TYR A 256 1.04 -33.04 9.05
CA TYR A 256 1.05 -31.92 8.11
C TYR A 256 2.08 -30.87 8.46
N LEU A 257 2.54 -30.19 7.42
CA LEU A 257 3.29 -28.95 7.50
C LEU A 257 2.41 -27.84 6.91
N SER A 258 2.26 -26.74 7.64
CA SER A 258 1.59 -25.54 7.16
C SER A 258 2.47 -24.31 7.28
N GLY A 259 2.26 -23.36 6.38
CA GLY A 259 2.96 -22.10 6.32
C GLY A 259 1.99 -20.96 6.05
N GLN A 260 2.13 -19.86 6.79
CA GLN A 260 1.30 -18.66 6.65
C GLN A 260 2.14 -17.43 6.29
N ASN A 261 1.58 -16.55 5.44
CA ASN A 261 2.20 -15.32 4.94
C ASN A 261 3.59 -15.53 4.30
N LEU A 262 3.77 -16.66 3.62
CA LEU A 262 5.08 -17.17 3.20
C LEU A 262 5.84 -16.22 2.27
N ILE A 263 5.16 -15.67 1.26
CA ILE A 263 5.77 -14.83 0.24
C ILE A 263 4.79 -13.74 -0.17
N THR A 264 5.26 -12.50 -0.30
CA THR A 264 4.53 -11.37 -0.88
C THR A 264 5.34 -10.84 -2.07
N TRP A 265 4.74 -10.84 -3.25
CA TRP A 265 5.25 -10.17 -4.44
C TRP A 265 4.63 -8.79 -4.53
N THR A 266 5.44 -7.75 -4.49
CA THR A 266 5.01 -6.35 -4.60
C THR A 266 6.18 -5.48 -5.07
N ASN A 267 5.86 -4.37 -5.74
CA ASN A 267 6.81 -3.31 -6.06
C ASN A 267 6.68 -2.12 -5.09
N PHE A 268 5.98 -2.32 -3.97
CA PHE A 268 5.89 -1.33 -2.90
C PHE A 268 7.26 -1.13 -2.22
N PHE A 269 7.35 -0.16 -1.32
CA PHE A 269 8.61 0.16 -0.64
C PHE A 269 9.18 -1.07 0.09
N PRO A 270 10.48 -1.37 -0.10
CA PRO A 270 11.13 -2.50 0.55
C PRO A 270 10.98 -2.45 2.08
N GLY A 271 10.63 -3.58 2.68
CA GLY A 271 10.47 -3.70 4.14
C GLY A 271 9.10 -3.29 4.67
N PHE A 272 8.18 -2.80 3.83
CA PHE A 272 6.83 -2.42 4.26
C PHE A 272 5.77 -3.38 3.73
N ASP A 273 4.74 -3.61 4.56
CA ASP A 273 3.60 -4.41 4.15
C ASP A 273 2.65 -3.56 3.26
N PRO A 274 2.39 -3.95 1.99
CA PRO A 274 1.47 -3.23 1.11
C PRO A 274 0.00 -3.28 1.57
N GLU A 275 -0.38 -4.20 2.46
CA GLU A 275 -1.71 -4.24 3.06
C GLU A 275 -1.93 -3.11 4.07
N GLN A 276 -0.88 -2.70 4.78
CA GLN A 276 -0.96 -1.68 5.81
C GLN A 276 -1.19 -0.30 5.18
N ARG A 277 -2.28 0.37 5.58
CA ARG A 277 -2.57 1.74 5.15
C ARG A 277 -1.60 2.72 5.83
N ASP A 278 -1.11 3.69 5.06
CA ASP A 278 -0.36 4.87 5.52
C ASP A 278 0.77 4.51 6.51
N THR A 279 1.92 4.09 5.98
CA THR A 279 3.02 3.61 6.81
C THR A 279 4.01 4.73 7.16
N GLY A 280 4.12 5.00 8.46
CA GLY A 280 5.08 5.94 9.06
C GLY A 280 6.41 5.29 9.48
N GLY A 281 6.57 3.98 9.30
CA GLY A 281 7.68 3.21 9.86
C GLY A 281 7.43 2.60 11.25
N GLU A 282 6.22 2.73 11.77
CA GLU A 282 5.91 2.42 13.18
C GLU A 282 5.49 0.97 13.43
N PHE A 283 5.10 0.23 12.39
CA PHE A 283 4.53 -1.11 12.53
C PHE A 283 5.37 -2.14 11.78
N TYR A 284 5.51 -3.30 12.42
CA TYR A 284 6.15 -4.45 11.79
C TYR A 284 5.22 -5.09 10.74
N PRO A 285 5.78 -5.59 9.62
CA PRO A 285 5.05 -6.43 8.69
C PRO A 285 4.50 -7.69 9.36
N ILE A 286 3.49 -8.30 8.73
CA ILE A 286 2.94 -9.56 9.22
C ILE A 286 4.01 -10.67 9.17
N MET A 287 4.14 -11.41 10.27
CA MET A 287 5.15 -12.47 10.41
C MET A 287 4.81 -13.71 9.56
N ARG A 288 5.87 -14.42 9.16
CA ARG A 288 5.78 -15.76 8.56
C ARG A 288 5.69 -16.80 9.67
N THR A 289 4.73 -17.70 9.57
CA THR A 289 4.55 -18.80 10.54
C THR A 289 4.70 -20.12 9.84
N TYR A 290 5.48 -21.03 10.42
CA TYR A 290 5.62 -22.42 9.99
C TYR A 290 5.16 -23.33 11.12
N THR A 291 4.26 -24.27 10.82
CA THR A 291 3.66 -25.16 11.81
C THR A 291 3.76 -26.59 11.34
N VAL A 292 4.31 -27.46 12.19
CA VAL A 292 4.22 -28.91 12.02
C VAL A 292 3.14 -29.42 12.96
N GLY A 293 2.20 -30.21 12.45
CA GLY A 293 1.08 -30.71 13.24
C GLY A 293 0.78 -32.17 12.99
N LEU A 294 0.20 -32.80 14.00
CA LEU A 294 -0.33 -34.15 13.97
C LEU A 294 -1.81 -34.10 14.35
N ASN A 295 -2.67 -34.68 13.52
CA ASN A 295 -4.10 -34.84 13.80
C ASN A 295 -4.39 -36.33 13.98
N LEU A 296 -4.87 -36.71 15.17
CA LEU A 296 -5.25 -38.08 15.53
C LEU A 296 -6.75 -38.14 15.80
N ASN A 297 -7.41 -39.12 15.20
CA ASN A 297 -8.81 -39.43 15.46
C ASN A 297 -8.93 -40.86 16.01
N PHE A 298 -9.63 -41.02 17.14
CA PHE A 298 -9.78 -42.28 17.88
C PHE A 298 -11.17 -42.89 17.69
#